data_AF-A0A9E5VEP4-F1
#
_entry.id   AF-A0A9E5VEP4-F1
#
_cell.length_a   1.000
_cell.length_b   1.000
_cell.length_c   1.000
_cell.angle_alpha   90.00
_cell.angle_beta   90.00
_cell.angle_gamma   90.00
#
_symmetry.space_group_name_H-M   'P 1'
#
loop_
_entity.id
_entity.type
_entity.pdbx_description
1 polymer ?
#
loop_
_entity_poly.entity_id
_entity_poly.type
_entity_poly.pdbx_seq_one_letter_code
_entity_poly.pdbx_strand_id
1 'polypeptide(L)' 'MEQEKMIDQIVSFVEQHRESQASVAVCRRILGHYPEELDKSILNDLRQGLERAGEDEVESCYYIVM' A
#
# COMPACT_ATOMS: atom_id res chain seq x y z
N MET A 1 -4.54 -8.34 13.84
CA MET A 1 -3.48 -9.03 13.05
C MET A 1 -2.18 -8.32 13.37
N GLU A 2 -1.01 -8.86 13.05
CA GLU A 2 0.24 -8.12 13.30
C GLU A 2 0.39 -7.07 12.19
N GLN A 3 0.41 -5.78 12.53
CA GLN A 3 0.41 -4.66 11.57
C GLN A 3 1.47 -4.85 10.48
N GLU A 4 2.66 -5.30 10.84
CA GLU A 4 3.77 -5.60 9.91
C GLU A 4 3.36 -6.60 8.82
N LYS A 5 2.60 -7.64 9.16
CA LYS A 5 2.11 -8.63 8.18
C LYS A 5 1.11 -8.03 7.20
N MET A 6 0.26 -7.10 7.66
CA MET A 6 -0.66 -6.39 6.76
C MET A 6 0.12 -5.50 5.78
N ILE A 7 1.12 -4.79 6.27
CA ILE A 7 1.98 -3.94 5.43
C ILE A 7 2.65 -4.79 4.35
N ASP A 8 3.23 -5.93 4.73
CA ASP A 8 3.88 -6.85 3.78
C ASP A 8 2.90 -7.35 2.72
N GLN A 9 1.67 -7.70 3.10
CA GLN A 9 0.64 -8.16 2.18
C GLN A 9 0.15 -7.04 1.24
N ILE A 10 -0.03 -5.83 1.76
CA ILE A 10 -0.42 -4.66 0.95
C ILE A 10 0.67 -4.37 -0.08
N VAL A 11 1.93 -4.27 0.33
CA VAL A 11 3.06 -3.98 -0.58
C VAL A 11 3.19 -5.07 -1.64
N SER A 12 3.07 -6.34 -1.24
CA SER A 12 3.12 -7.48 -2.17
C SER A 12 1.97 -7.45 -3.17
N PHE A 13 0.75 -7.14 -2.73
CA PHE A 13 -0.40 -7.01 -3.61
C PHE A 13 -0.19 -5.88 -4.62
N VAL A 14 0.27 -4.71 -4.17
CA VAL A 14 0.52 -3.56 -5.05
C VAL A 14 1.60 -3.89 -6.09
N GLU A 15 2.65 -4.61 -5.71
CA GLU A 15 3.69 -5.06 -6.63
C GLU A 15 3.16 -6.03 -7.69
N GLN A 16 2.27 -6.97 -7.30
CA GLN A 16 1.71 -8.00 -8.18
C GLN A 16 0.55 -7.49 -9.05
N HIS A 17 -0.19 -6.49 -8.57
CA HIS A 17 -1.42 -5.99 -9.18
C HIS A 17 -1.34 -4.49 -9.46
N ARG A 18 -0.24 -4.02 -10.06
CA ARG A 18 0.09 -2.59 -10.21
C ARG A 18 -1.06 -1.76 -10.78
N GLU A 19 -1.68 -2.22 -11.86
CA GLU A 19 -2.74 -1.49 -12.56
C GLU A 19 -4.14 -1.67 -11.95
N SER A 20 -4.26 -2.41 -10.85
CA SER A 20 -5.57 -2.64 -10.21
C SER A 20 -6.10 -1.37 -9.54
N GLN A 21 -7.42 -1.24 -9.52
CA GLN A 21 -8.08 -0.12 -8.82
C GLN A 21 -7.75 -0.10 -7.32
N ALA A 22 -7.54 -1.28 -6.73
CA ALA A 22 -7.11 -1.43 -5.35
C ALA A 22 -5.71 -0.84 -5.12
N SER A 23 -4.74 -1.15 -5.99
CA SER A 23 -3.40 -0.57 -5.93
C SER A 23 -3.41 0.95 -6.11
N VAL A 24 -4.21 1.45 -7.05
CA VAL A 24 -4.40 2.90 -7.25
C VAL A 24 -4.97 3.56 -5.99
N ALA A 25 -5.98 2.95 -5.37
CA ALA A 25 -6.61 3.48 -4.17
C ALA A 25 -5.63 3.52 -2.99
N VAL A 26 -4.90 2.43 -2.74
CA VAL A 26 -3.90 2.34 -1.66
C VAL A 26 -2.78 3.37 -1.85
N CYS A 27 -2.18 3.44 -3.05
CA CYS A 27 -1.13 4.42 -3.33
C CYS A 27 -1.62 5.85 -3.15
N ARG A 28 -2.81 6.20 -3.65
CA ARG A 28 -3.37 7.56 -3.46
C ARG A 28 -3.63 7.87 -1.99
N ARG A 29 -4.07 6.90 -1.21
CA ARG A 29 -4.38 7.07 0.20
C ARG A 29 -3.12 7.27 1.05
N ILE A 30 -2.07 6.50 0.77
CA ILE A 30 -0.82 6.54 1.55
C ILE A 30 0.19 7.58 1.02
N LEU A 31 0.35 7.67 -0.30
CA LEU A 31 1.32 8.56 -0.96
C LEU A 31 0.70 9.89 -1.44
N GLY A 32 -0.63 10.04 -1.35
CA GLY A 32 -1.35 11.21 -1.86
C GLY A 32 -1.51 11.24 -3.39
N HIS A 33 -0.88 10.33 -4.12
CA HIS A 33 -0.94 10.23 -5.58
C HIS A 33 -0.70 8.80 -6.04
N TYR A 34 -1.00 8.52 -7.31
CA TYR A 34 -0.59 7.28 -7.97
C TYR A 34 0.51 7.61 -8.98
N PRO A 35 1.73 7.05 -8.82
CA PRO A 35 2.83 7.34 -9.71
C PRO A 35 2.63 6.69 -11.09
N GLU A 36 3.28 7.25 -12.10
CA GLU A 36 3.24 6.73 -13.48
C GLU A 36 3.88 5.34 -13.59
N GLU A 37 4.93 5.09 -12.81
CA GLU A 37 5.60 3.79 -12.72
C GLU A 37 5.68 3.31 -11.26
N LEU A 38 5.26 2.07 -11.03
CA LEU A 38 5.38 1.37 -9.74
C LEU A 38 6.71 0.63 -9.68
N ASP A 39 7.76 1.37 -9.32
CA ASP A 39 9.12 0.85 -9.17
C ASP A 39 9.45 0.49 -7.69
N LYS A 40 10.68 0.03 -7.45
CA LYS A 40 11.14 -0.31 -6.11
C LYS A 40 11.21 0.89 -5.16
N SER A 41 11.45 2.09 -5.68
CA SER A 41 11.46 3.31 -4.87
C SER A 41 10.05 3.62 -4.36
N ILE A 42 9.06 3.56 -5.25
CA ILE A 42 7.65 3.76 -4.91
C ILE A 42 7.16 2.71 -3.91
N LEU A 43 7.51 1.44 -4.10
CA LEU A 43 7.13 0.38 -3.15
C LEU A 43 7.75 0.60 -1.77
N ASN A 44 8.98 1.13 -1.71
CA ASN A 44 9.63 1.48 -0.46
C ASN A 44 8.99 2.70 0.21
N ASP A 45 8.60 3.71 -0.57
CA ASP A 45 7.86 4.87 -0.06
C ASP A 45 6.47 4.48 0.46
N LEU A 46 5.80 3.56 -0.23
CA LEU A 46 4.53 3.00 0.21
C LEU A 46 4.67 2.27 1.55
N ARG A 47 5.71 1.42 1.69
CA ARG A 47 6.00 0.74 2.96
C ARG A 47 6.24 1.75 4.08
N GLN A 48 7.11 2.74 3.87
CA GLN A 48 7.38 3.77 4.88
C GLN A 48 6.13 4.58 5.24
N GLY A 49 5.27 4.86 4.26
CA GLY A 49 3.99 5.53 4.49
C GLY A 49 3.05 4.70 5.37
N LEU A 50 2.96 3.39 5.11
CA LEU A 50 2.17 2.44 5.91
C LEU A 50 2.73 2.25 7.33
N GLU A 51 4.06 2.25 7.50
CA GLU A 51 4.70 2.15 8.82
C GLU A 51 4.47 3.41 9.68
N ARG A 52 4.33 4.57 9.04
CA ARG A 52 3.99 5.84 9.71
C ARG A 52 2.49 6.02 9.92
N ALA A 53 1.68 5.26 9.19
CA ALA A 53 0.23 5.27 9.33
C ALA A 53 -0.19 4.58 10.64
N GLY A 54 -1.33 5.00 11.18
CA GLY A 54 -1.94 4.31 12.32
C GLY A 54 -2.47 2.94 11.92
N GLU A 55 -2.65 2.05 12.91
CA GLU A 55 -3.16 0.69 12.71
C GLU A 55 -4.50 0.67 11.94
N ASP A 56 -5.45 1.55 12.29
CA ASP A 56 -6.75 1.68 11.61
C ASP A 56 -6.63 1.99 10.11
N GLU A 57 -5.60 2.76 9.73
CA GLU A 57 -5.36 3.16 8.35
C GLU A 57 -4.71 2.02 7.56
N VAL A 58 -3.81 1.27 8.19
CA VAL A 58 -3.24 0.03 7.62
C VAL A 58 -4.32 -1.02 7.44
N GLU A 59 -5.19 -1.22 8.42
CA GLU A 59 -6.36 -2.13 8.30
C GLU A 59 -7.28 -1.70 7.16
N SER A 60 -7.58 -0.41 7.05
CA SER A 60 -8.39 0.11 5.95
C SER A 60 -7.78 -0.19 4.58
N CYS A 61 -6.46 -0.05 4.44
CA CYS A 61 -5.75 -0.39 3.20
C CYS A 61 -5.73 -1.90 2.95
N TYR A 62 -5.60 -2.70 4.00
CA TYR A 62 -5.62 -4.16 3.92
C TYR A 62 -6.95 -4.69 3.38
N TYR A 63 -8.07 -4.13 3.84
CA TYR A 63 -9.40 -4.50 3.33
C TYR A 63 -9.66 -4.10 1.87
N ILE A 64 -8.88 -3.17 1.30
CA ILE A 64 -9.01 -2.79 -0.11
C ILE A 64 -8.36 -3.83 -1.03
N VAL A 65 -7.32 -4.52 -0.56
CA VAL A 65 -6.51 -5.46 -1.35
C VAL A 65 -6.89 -6.93 -1.15
N MET A 66 -7.83 -7.21 -0.24
CA MET A 66 -8.34 -8.55 0.10
C MET A 66 -9.66 -8.86 -0.58
#